data_AF-A0A8I2YFR4-F1
#
_entry.id   AF-A0A8I2YFR4-F1
#
_cell.length_a   1.000
_cell.length_b   1.000
_cell.length_c   1.000
_cell.angle_alpha   90.00
_cell.angle_beta   90.00
_cell.angle_gamma   90.00
#
_symmetry.space_group_name_H-M   'P 1'
#
loop_
_entity.id
_entity.type
_entity.pdbx_description
1 polymer ?
#
loop_
_entity_poly.entity_id
_entity_poly.type
_entity_poly.pdbx_seq_one_letter_code
_entity_poly.pdbx_strand_id
1 'polypeptide(L)'
;MEACHIGVEYFHILAHTKLLIEESYHAVAYTAPPLVQPASCTMPLRCEASWKDEWWNGVARQLLHPEDPCHSNKILALLGTAEVPGVCVACKEAVTSKIMQSDALQQEETLGNITMLEVMELQTDKHFRASFRQLNSC
;
A
#
# COMPACT_ATOMS: atom_id res chain seq x y z
N MET A 1 -2.76 -12.44 -31.48
CA MET A 1 -2.42 -12.27 -30.06
C MET A 1 -3.67 -12.62 -29.29
N GLU A 2 -3.78 -13.88 -28.85
CA GLU A 2 -4.97 -14.37 -28.17
C GLU A 2 -4.99 -13.79 -26.75
N ALA A 3 -5.96 -12.92 -26.48
CA ALA A 3 -6.23 -12.48 -25.12
C ALA A 3 -6.75 -13.68 -24.33
N CYS A 4 -5.94 -14.23 -23.44
CA CYS A 4 -6.36 -15.21 -22.45
C CYS A 4 -7.50 -14.59 -21.64
N HIS A 5 -8.72 -15.10 -21.80
CA HIS A 5 -9.88 -14.58 -21.09
C HIS A 5 -9.76 -15.00 -19.62
N ILE A 6 -9.43 -14.04 -18.76
CA ILE A 6 -9.54 -14.20 -17.30
C ILE A 6 -11.00 -14.52 -16.99
N GLY A 7 -11.25 -15.64 -16.32
CA GLY A 7 -12.59 -16.03 -15.89
C GLY A 7 -13.19 -14.99 -14.93
N VAL A 8 -14.50 -14.81 -14.97
CA VAL A 8 -15.22 -13.77 -14.19
C VAL A 8 -14.87 -13.78 -12.70
N GLU A 9 -14.68 -14.96 -12.10
CA GLU A 9 -14.27 -15.12 -10.70
C GLU A 9 -12.89 -14.50 -10.42
N TYR A 10 -11.90 -14.79 -11.27
CA TYR A 10 -10.56 -14.22 -11.16
C TYR A 10 -10.59 -12.71 -11.39
N PHE A 11 -11.36 -12.25 -12.37
CA PHE A 11 -11.53 -10.82 -12.62
C PHE A 11 -12.13 -10.12 -11.40
N HIS A 12 -13.17 -10.68 -10.79
CA HIS A 12 -13.80 -10.13 -9.61
C HIS A 12 -12.82 -10.00 -8.44
N ILE A 13 -12.06 -11.06 -8.12
CA ILE A 13 -11.05 -11.03 -7.05
C ILE A 13 -10.02 -9.94 -7.34
N LEU A 14 -9.41 -9.94 -8.52
CA LEU A 14 -8.37 -8.98 -8.87
C LEU A 14 -8.88 -7.52 -8.85
N ALA A 15 -10.09 -7.29 -9.38
CA ALA A 15 -10.70 -5.97 -9.37
C ALA A 15 -11.03 -5.50 -7.96
N HIS A 16 -11.57 -6.38 -7.11
CA HIS A 16 -11.88 -6.07 -5.72
C HIS A 16 -10.61 -5.76 -4.91
N THR A 17 -9.56 -6.57 -5.05
CA THR A 17 -8.27 -6.31 -4.41
C THR A 17 -7.68 -4.98 -4.85
N LYS A 18 -7.72 -4.68 -6.15
CA LYS A 18 -7.24 -3.40 -6.67
C LYS A 18 -7.96 -2.23 -5.99
N LEU A 19 -9.29 -2.29 -5.86
CA LEU A 19 -10.06 -1.24 -5.18
C LEU A 19 -9.64 -1.07 -3.73
N LEU A 20 -9.43 -2.17 -2.98
CA LEU A 20 -8.97 -2.11 -1.59
C LEU A 20 -7.57 -1.49 -1.45
N ILE A 21 -6.67 -1.76 -2.39
CA ILE A 21 -5.33 -1.14 -2.43
C ILE A 21 -5.46 0.37 -2.69
N GLU A 22 -6.26 0.76 -3.68
CA GLU A 22 -6.51 2.17 -4.01
C GLU A 22 -7.14 2.93 -2.82
N GLU A 23 -8.10 2.32 -2.12
CA GLU A 23 -8.69 2.89 -0.90
C GLU A 23 -7.65 3.07 0.22
N SER A 24 -6.77 2.08 0.42
CA SER A 24 -5.67 2.18 1.39
C SER A 24 -4.72 3.33 1.04
N TYR A 25 -4.34 3.46 -0.24
CA TYR A 25 -3.51 4.58 -0.70
C TYR A 25 -4.17 5.93 -0.49
N HIS A 26 -5.47 6.04 -0.76
CA HIS A 26 -6.22 7.26 -0.50
C HIS A 26 -6.22 7.59 0.99
N ALA A 27 -6.48 6.63 1.87
CA ALA A 27 -6.47 6.85 3.31
C ALA A 27 -5.11 7.39 3.80
N VAL A 28 -4.00 6.79 3.34
CA VAL A 28 -2.63 7.20 3.68
C VAL A 28 -2.29 8.57 3.07
N ALA A 29 -2.65 8.81 1.82
CA ALA A 29 -2.33 10.04 1.10
C ALA A 29 -3.03 11.26 1.72
N TYR A 30 -4.32 11.15 2.06
CA TYR A 30 -5.09 12.25 2.63
C TYR A 30 -4.88 12.44 4.13
N THR A 31 -4.28 11.46 4.82
CA THR A 31 -4.08 11.51 6.28
C THR A 31 -2.60 11.48 6.60
N ALA A 32 -1.96 12.66 6.61
CA ALA A 32 -0.58 12.78 7.06
C ALA A 32 -0.45 12.23 8.49
N PRO A 33 0.50 11.32 8.76
CA PRO A 33 0.67 10.75 10.09
C PRO A 33 1.09 11.86 11.06
N PRO A 34 0.62 11.82 12.33
CA PRO A 34 0.99 12.83 13.31
C PRO A 34 2.51 12.88 13.51
N LEU A 35 3.09 14.08 13.42
CA LEU A 35 4.51 14.26 13.64
C LEU A 35 4.88 13.91 15.08
N VAL A 36 5.93 13.12 15.25
CA VAL A 36 6.48 12.82 16.57
C VAL A 36 7.48 13.94 16.92
N GLN A 37 7.22 14.66 18.00
CA GLN A 37 8.02 15.80 18.43
C GLN A 37 8.98 15.39 19.58
N PRO A 38 10.25 15.08 19.29
CA PRO A 38 11.25 14.82 20.34
C PRO A 38 11.58 16.09 21.10
N ALA A 39 12.06 15.95 22.34
CA ALA A 39 12.45 17.07 23.20
C ALA A 39 13.57 17.94 22.62
N SER A 40 14.34 17.42 21.65
CA SER A 40 15.39 18.16 20.93
C SER A 40 14.85 19.12 19.88
N CYS A 41 13.56 19.09 19.54
CA CYS A 41 12.96 19.99 18.56
C CYS A 41 12.75 21.40 19.15
N THR A 42 13.41 22.40 18.57
CA THR A 42 13.29 23.81 19.00
C THR A 42 12.11 24.54 18.38
N MET A 43 11.51 24.01 17.30
CA MET A 43 10.42 24.63 16.56
C MET A 43 9.31 23.62 16.22
N PRO A 44 8.61 23.06 17.23
CA PRO A 44 7.65 21.96 17.03
C PRO A 44 6.49 22.32 16.10
N LEU A 45 5.91 23.52 16.28
CA LEU A 45 4.79 24.00 15.45
C LEU A 45 5.17 24.17 13.97
N ARG A 46 6.38 24.69 13.72
CA ARG A 46 6.90 24.85 12.35
C ARG A 46 7.17 23.52 11.69
N CYS A 47 7.76 22.56 12.42
CA CYS A 47 7.99 21.22 11.91
C CYS A 47 6.67 20.51 11.59
N GLU A 48 5.65 20.64 12.43
CA GLU A 48 4.35 20.01 12.19
C GLU A 48 3.65 20.59 10.96
N ALA A 49 3.64 21.91 10.80
CA ALA A 49 3.08 22.55 9.61
C ALA A 49 3.82 22.10 8.34
N SER A 50 5.15 22.18 8.35
CA SER A 50 5.98 21.79 7.19
C SER A 50 5.82 20.30 6.87
N TRP A 51 5.69 19.44 7.88
CA TRP A 51 5.45 18.02 7.68
C TRP A 51 4.15 17.73 6.93
N LYS A 52 3.05 18.41 7.28
CA LYS A 52 1.77 18.23 6.59
C LYS A 52 1.84 18.68 5.14
N ASP A 53 2.50 19.81 4.88
CA ASP A 53 2.69 20.34 3.53
C ASP A 53 3.56 19.39 2.68
N GLU A 54 4.69 18.95 3.23
CA GLU A 54 5.62 18.05 2.53
C GLU A 54 5.05 16.64 2.38
N TRP A 55 4.21 16.17 3.30
CA TRP A 55 3.49 14.91 3.13
C TRP A 55 2.61 14.95 1.89
N TRP A 56 1.84 16.03 1.73
CA TRP A 56 0.99 16.19 0.56
C TRP A 56 1.80 16.37 -0.72
N ASN A 57 2.83 17.21 -0.70
CA ASN A 57 3.62 17.53 -1.89
C ASN A 57 4.56 16.40 -2.33
N GLY A 58 5.03 15.58 -1.38
CA GLY A 58 5.92 14.45 -1.62
C GLY A 58 5.16 13.12 -1.68
N VAL A 59 4.72 12.62 -0.53
CA VAL A 59 4.20 11.24 -0.39
C VAL A 59 2.84 11.06 -1.05
N ALA A 60 1.87 11.93 -0.75
CA ALA A 60 0.49 11.77 -1.22
C ALA A 60 0.40 11.77 -2.74
N ARG A 61 1.12 12.68 -3.41
CA ARG A 61 1.16 12.74 -4.88
C ARG A 61 1.77 11.50 -5.54
N GLN A 62 2.75 10.89 -4.90
CA GLN A 62 3.39 9.66 -5.39
C GLN A 62 2.45 8.46 -5.22
N LEU A 63 1.76 8.36 -4.08
CA LEU A 63 0.75 7.31 -3.85
C LEU A 63 -0.44 7.42 -4.82
N LEU A 64 -0.87 8.63 -5.14
CA LEU A 64 -2.03 8.91 -5.98
C LEU A 64 -1.69 9.12 -7.46
N HIS A 65 -0.49 8.74 -7.90
CA HIS A 65 -0.10 8.92 -9.30
C HIS A 65 -0.95 8.01 -10.20
N PRO A 66 -1.62 8.55 -11.25
CA PRO A 66 -2.63 7.80 -12.00
C PRO A 66 -2.08 6.68 -12.88
N GLU A 67 -0.81 6.76 -13.28
CA GLU A 67 -0.19 5.77 -14.18
C GLU A 67 0.82 4.85 -13.47
N ASP A 68 1.42 5.32 -12.39
CA ASP A 68 2.52 4.64 -11.70
C ASP A 68 2.50 5.01 -10.21
N PRO A 69 1.47 4.56 -9.47
CA PRO A 69 1.40 4.82 -8.05
C PRO A 69 2.59 4.16 -7.34
N CYS A 70 3.28 4.94 -6.52
CA CYS A 70 4.47 4.47 -5.82
C CYS A 70 4.08 3.47 -4.72
N HIS A 71 4.58 2.24 -4.82
CA HIS A 71 4.34 1.20 -3.82
C HIS A 71 4.78 1.61 -2.41
N SER A 72 4.08 1.07 -1.43
CA SER A 72 4.23 1.43 -0.01
C SER A 72 5.66 1.23 0.52
N ASN A 73 6.35 0.19 0.06
CA ASN A 73 7.75 -0.10 0.40
C ASN A 73 8.73 0.95 -0.13
N LYS A 74 8.49 1.48 -1.33
CA LYS A 74 9.29 2.56 -1.92
C LYS A 74 9.08 3.87 -1.17
N ILE A 75 7.85 4.16 -0.74
CA ILE A 75 7.55 5.33 0.11
C ILE A 75 8.33 5.29 1.42
N LEU A 76 8.41 4.14 2.09
CA LEU A 76 9.22 3.97 3.30
C LEU A 76 10.71 4.26 3.05
N ALA A 77 11.26 3.74 1.95
CA ALA A 77 12.64 4.00 1.58
C ALA A 77 12.87 5.50 1.30
N LEU A 78 11.95 6.15 0.58
CA LEU A 78 12.00 7.58 0.28
C LEU A 78 11.95 8.43 1.55
N LEU A 79 11.07 8.11 2.50
CA LEU A 79 10.99 8.80 3.79
C LEU A 79 12.29 8.67 4.60
N GLY A 80 12.95 7.51 4.53
CA GLY A 80 14.25 7.31 5.17
C GLY A 80 15.33 8.23 4.58
N THR A 81 15.42 8.32 3.26
CA THR A 81 16.54 9.00 2.59
C THR A 81 16.31 10.47 2.25
N ALA A 82 15.07 10.89 2.01
CA ALA A 82 14.77 12.23 1.49
C ALA A 82 14.89 13.29 2.59
N GLU A 83 15.46 14.45 2.27
CA GLU A 83 15.33 15.63 3.14
C GLU A 83 13.89 16.14 3.08
N VAL A 84 13.35 16.55 4.23
CA VAL A 84 11.99 17.11 4.33
C VAL A 84 12.12 18.59 4.69
N PRO A 85 11.94 19.50 3.71
CA PRO A 85 12.08 20.94 3.94
C PRO A 85 11.24 21.41 5.14
N GLY A 86 11.85 22.23 6.01
CA GLY A 86 11.15 22.79 7.17
C GLY A 86 10.91 21.83 8.34
N VAL A 87 11.26 20.54 8.21
CA VAL A 87 11.22 19.57 9.31
C VAL A 87 12.64 19.28 9.79
N CYS A 88 12.87 19.38 11.10
CA CYS A 88 14.19 19.06 11.64
C CYS A 88 14.48 17.54 11.60
N VAL A 89 15.76 17.18 11.55
CA VAL A 89 16.21 15.78 11.44
C VAL A 89 15.61 14.89 12.53
N ALA A 90 15.61 15.36 13.79
CA ALA A 90 15.07 14.59 14.91
C ALA A 90 13.56 14.29 14.78
N CYS A 91 12.75 15.26 14.34
CA CYS A 91 11.33 15.05 14.08
C CYS A 91 11.12 14.07 12.92
N LYS A 92 11.90 14.22 11.84
CA LYS A 92 11.83 13.33 10.67
C LYS A 92 12.16 11.88 11.06
N GLU A 93 13.25 11.66 11.77
CA GLU A 93 13.67 10.32 12.21
C GLU A 93 12.63 9.68 13.14
N ALA A 94 12.08 10.46 14.08
CA ALA A 94 11.07 9.98 15.02
C ALA A 94 9.77 9.59 14.32
N VAL A 95 9.27 10.42 13.39
CA VAL A 95 8.04 10.10 12.64
C VAL A 95 8.28 8.95 11.66
N THR A 96 9.42 8.90 10.98
CA THR A 96 9.76 7.82 10.04
C THR A 96 9.86 6.48 10.78
N SER A 97 10.52 6.45 11.93
CA SER A 97 10.60 5.25 12.77
C SER A 97 9.22 4.77 13.22
N LYS A 98 8.33 5.70 13.58
CA LYS A 98 6.94 5.37 13.95
C LYS A 98 6.14 4.83 12.77
N ILE A 99 6.31 5.40 11.57
CA ILE A 99 5.64 4.92 10.35
C ILE A 99 6.15 3.51 10.00
N MET A 100 7.46 3.26 10.09
CA MET A 100 8.06 1.93 9.84
C MET A 100 7.57 0.86 10.83
N GLN A 101 7.21 1.25 12.05
CA GLN A 101 6.63 0.37 13.06
C GLN A 101 5.11 0.19 12.89
N SER A 102 4.49 0.92 11.97
CA SER A 102 3.04 0.83 11.71
C SER A 102 2.74 -0.05 10.51
N ASP A 103 1.62 -0.78 10.59
CA ASP A 103 1.16 -1.64 9.49
C ASP A 103 0.47 -0.85 8.36
N ALA A 104 0.37 0.48 8.50
CA ALA A 104 -0.36 1.35 7.56
C ALA A 104 0.19 1.29 6.12
N LEU A 105 1.48 0.99 5.96
CA LEU A 105 2.15 0.83 4.66
C LEU A 105 2.40 -0.64 4.30
N GLN A 106 1.86 -1.59 5.07
CA GLN A 106 1.96 -3.04 4.80
C GLN A 106 0.64 -3.64 4.28
N GLN A 107 -0.43 -2.84 4.29
CA GLN A 107 -1.76 -3.30 3.90
C GLN A 107 -1.81 -3.77 2.45
N GLU A 108 -1.08 -3.11 1.55
CA GLU A 108 -0.94 -3.51 0.14
C GLU A 108 -0.39 -4.94 -0.01
N GLU A 109 0.74 -5.22 0.65
CA GLU A 109 1.37 -6.54 0.61
C GLU A 109 0.45 -7.63 1.19
N THR A 110 -0.25 -7.29 2.28
CA THR A 110 -1.22 -8.19 2.91
C THR A 110 -2.37 -8.52 1.96
N LEU A 111 -2.95 -7.51 1.30
CA LEU A 111 -4.01 -7.69 0.31
C LEU A 111 -3.53 -8.50 -0.90
N GLY A 112 -2.31 -8.25 -1.38
CA GLY A 112 -1.69 -9.04 -2.45
C GLY A 112 -1.53 -10.51 -2.09
N ASN A 113 -1.05 -10.81 -0.88
CA ASN A 113 -0.88 -12.18 -0.39
C ASN A 113 -2.22 -12.92 -0.24
N ILE A 114 -3.24 -12.27 0.33
CA ILE A 114 -4.59 -12.85 0.45
C ILE A 114 -5.15 -13.17 -0.93
N THR A 115 -5.03 -12.22 -1.87
CA THR A 115 -5.50 -12.39 -3.24
C THR A 115 -4.84 -13.57 -3.95
N MET A 116 -3.53 -13.73 -3.76
CA MET A 116 -2.79 -14.85 -4.32
C MET A 116 -3.35 -16.19 -3.80
N LEU A 117 -3.63 -16.29 -2.50
CA LEU A 117 -4.22 -17.48 -1.90
C LEU A 117 -5.61 -17.78 -2.48
N GLU A 118 -6.50 -16.79 -2.57
CA GLU A 118 -7.85 -16.97 -3.13
C GLU A 118 -7.79 -17.43 -4.60
N VAL A 119 -6.90 -16.86 -5.40
CA VAL A 119 -6.68 -17.27 -6.79
C VAL A 119 -6.18 -18.72 -6.88
N MET A 120 -5.26 -19.12 -6.00
CA MET A 120 -4.73 -20.49 -5.95
C MET A 120 -5.79 -21.51 -5.51
N GLU A 121 -6.65 -21.16 -4.56
CA GLU A 121 -7.78 -22.00 -4.14
C GLU A 121 -8.74 -22.27 -5.30
N LEU A 122 -9.08 -21.24 -6.07
CA LEU A 122 -9.93 -21.39 -7.26
C LEU A 122 -9.31 -22.30 -8.33
N GLN A 123 -7.99 -22.25 -8.52
CA GLN A 123 -7.29 -23.16 -9.44
C GLN A 123 -7.38 -24.61 -8.94
N THR A 124 -7.23 -24.81 -7.63
CA THR A 124 -7.24 -26.13 -7.00
C THR A 124 -8.63 -26.76 -7.03
N ASP A 125 -9.69 -25.98 -6.72
CA ASP A 125 -11.08 -26.44 -6.78
C ASP A 125 -11.52 -26.76 -8.22
N LYS A 126 -11.09 -25.98 -9.22
CA LYS A 126 -11.33 -26.32 -10.64
C LYS A 126 -10.67 -27.63 -11.03
N HIS A 127 -9.41 -27.84 -10.65
CA HIS A 127 -8.70 -29.08 -10.94
C HIS A 127 -9.34 -30.29 -10.24
N PHE A 128 -9.81 -30.11 -9.00
CA PHE A 128 -10.53 -31.13 -8.25
C PHE A 128 -11.89 -31.46 -8.90
N ARG A 129 -12.71 -30.46 -9.24
CA ARG A 129 -14.01 -30.64 -9.91
C ARG A 129 -13.87 -31.28 -11.30
N ALA A 130 -12.82 -30.94 -12.05
CA ALA A 130 -12.55 -31.54 -13.36
C ALA A 130 -12.24 -33.05 -13.23
N SER A 131 -11.38 -33.43 -12.28
CA SER A 131 -11.08 -34.83 -11.96
C SER A 131 -12.31 -35.60 -11.48
N PHE A 132 -13.17 -34.97 -10.66
CA PHE A 132 -14.37 -35.60 -10.12
C PHE A 132 -15.45 -35.84 -11.19
N ARG A 133 -15.56 -34.97 -12.21
CA ARG A 133 -16.44 -35.21 -13.36
C ARG A 133 -15.98 -36.39 -14.20
N GLN A 134 -14.67 -36.55 -14.41
CA GLN A 134 -14.12 -37.68 -15.16
C GLN A 134 -14.35 -39.03 -14.45
N LEU A 135 -14.26 -39.06 -13.12
CA LEU A 135 -14.50 -40.28 -12.32
C LEU A 135 -15.97 -40.73 -12.31
N ASN A 136 -16.92 -39.80 -12.44
CA ASN A 136 -18.36 -40.09 -12.44
C ASN A 136 -18.97 -40.20 -13.84
N SER A 137 -18.13 -40.25 -14.89
CA SER A 137 -18.56 -40.40 -16.29
C SER A 137 -18.45 -41.85 -16.81
N CYS A 138 -18.13 -42.81 -15.94
CA CYS A 138 -18.08 -44.24 -16.24
C CYS A 138 -19.32 -44.96 -15.69
#